data_AF-A0A318II51-F1
#
_entry.id   AF-A0A318II51-F1
#
_cell.length_a   1.000
_cell.length_b   1.000
_cell.length_c   1.000
_cell.angle_alpha   90.00
_cell.angle_beta   90.00
_cell.angle_gamma   90.00
#
_symmetry.space_group_name_H-M   'P 1'
#
loop_
_entity.id
_entity.type
_entity.pdbx_description
1 polymer ?
#
loop_
_entity_poly.entity_id
_entity_poly.type
_entity_poly.pdbx_seq_one_letter_code
_entity_poly.pdbx_strand_id
1 'polypeptide(L)'
;MTSLSAQEAAGTLGVSVSTLYAYVSRGLLRSLPDGATKRRRYDADEVRLLARRRADAKRAGGVAERSLDWGVPVLESRITQIADGRLRYRGADAIALADEATLEQTAARLWECSPARLAAASLTSTGFDAAQWDDWARRWAHLAPLERTLVLLPAAAATLPRLWAQGRDAQLDSAALLLRVATAALAGIAPGDAPVHRQLAAAWRVRRRDEADLLRRALVLCADHELNPSTFAVRCIASTGTHLFGAIAGGLAALSGPRHGGETFRAGALLDEAARAADLDRYLALRLTHDERADGGRTALSGFAHPLYPDGDPRALALLDALHAAVPDRPALHMARALAARVEAATGLRPAIDFALAVLERTLALPDGAAFTLFAAGRTAGWIAHALEQYADGKLIRPRARYVGSDAAA
;
A
#
# COMPACT_ATOMS: atom_id res chain seq x y z
N MET A 1 -47.95 1.07 -13.64
CA MET A 1 -46.67 0.41 -13.97
C MET A 1 -46.78 -0.18 -15.37
N THR A 2 -46.01 0.34 -16.31
CA THR A 2 -45.90 -0.22 -17.66
C THR A 2 -45.13 -1.53 -17.59
N SER A 3 -45.68 -2.60 -18.17
CA SER A 3 -45.10 -3.93 -18.08
C SER A 3 -45.03 -4.61 -19.45
N LEU A 4 -43.91 -5.26 -19.71
CA LEU A 4 -43.57 -5.88 -20.98
C LEU A 4 -43.88 -7.38 -20.97
N SER A 5 -44.25 -7.92 -22.12
CA SER A 5 -44.24 -9.37 -22.33
C SER A 5 -42.80 -9.92 -22.37
N ALA A 6 -42.66 -11.24 -22.27
CA ALA A 6 -41.35 -11.90 -22.37
C ALA A 6 -40.63 -11.60 -23.69
N GLN A 7 -41.37 -11.50 -24.80
CA GLN A 7 -40.80 -11.22 -26.12
C GLN A 7 -40.33 -9.77 -26.23
N GLU A 8 -41.12 -8.81 -25.74
CA GLU A 8 -40.75 -7.39 -25.74
C GLU A 8 -39.57 -7.11 -24.80
N ALA A 9 -39.54 -7.75 -23.62
CA ALA A 9 -38.45 -7.63 -22.68
C ALA A 9 -37.14 -8.22 -23.22
N ALA A 10 -37.22 -9.43 -23.80
CA ALA A 10 -36.07 -10.07 -24.45
C ALA A 10 -35.56 -9.26 -25.65
N GLY A 11 -36.47 -8.71 -26.47
CA GLY A 11 -36.14 -7.82 -27.59
C GLY A 11 -35.44 -6.55 -27.14
N THR A 12 -35.95 -5.89 -26.09
CA THR A 12 -35.34 -4.67 -25.51
C THR A 12 -33.92 -4.95 -24.97
N LEU A 13 -33.68 -6.15 -24.45
CA LEU A 13 -32.38 -6.59 -23.93
C LEU A 13 -31.44 -7.16 -25.00
N GLY A 14 -31.92 -7.37 -26.22
CA GLY A 14 -31.18 -8.06 -27.30
C GLY A 14 -30.76 -9.49 -26.92
N VAL A 15 -31.62 -10.25 -26.23
CA VAL A 15 -31.35 -11.65 -25.81
C VAL A 15 -32.50 -12.58 -26.18
N SER A 16 -32.27 -13.88 -26.06
CA SER A 16 -33.35 -14.87 -26.17
C SER A 16 -34.27 -14.83 -24.94
N VAL A 17 -35.51 -15.29 -25.12
CA VAL A 17 -36.46 -15.45 -24.00
C VAL A 17 -35.93 -16.44 -22.95
N SER A 18 -35.17 -17.46 -23.35
CA SER A 18 -34.54 -18.38 -22.39
C SER A 18 -33.52 -17.66 -21.49
N THR A 19 -32.75 -16.73 -22.05
CA THR A 19 -31.79 -15.91 -21.31
C THR A 19 -32.49 -14.92 -20.38
N LEU A 20 -33.64 -14.38 -20.81
CA LEU A 20 -34.49 -13.54 -19.96
C LEU A 20 -34.93 -14.31 -18.70
N TYR A 21 -35.37 -15.57 -18.84
CA TYR A 21 -35.72 -16.40 -17.69
C TYR A 21 -34.53 -16.70 -16.77
N ALA A 22 -33.34 -16.90 -17.33
CA ALA A 22 -32.12 -17.04 -16.54
C ALA A 22 -31.81 -15.76 -15.73
N TYR A 23 -32.11 -14.57 -16.26
CA TYR A 23 -31.96 -13.31 -15.52
C TYR A 23 -32.94 -13.21 -14.35
N VAL A 24 -34.18 -13.67 -14.53
CA VAL A 24 -35.14 -13.76 -13.42
C VAL A 24 -34.66 -14.73 -12.35
N SER A 25 -34.20 -15.91 -12.75
CA SER A 25 -33.69 -16.94 -11.82
C SER A 25 -32.48 -16.47 -11.02
N ARG A 26 -31.69 -15.54 -11.56
CA ARG A 26 -30.52 -14.92 -10.91
C ARG A 26 -30.87 -13.63 -10.16
N GLY A 27 -32.15 -13.26 -10.07
CA GLY A 27 -32.62 -12.08 -9.36
C GLY A 27 -32.34 -10.74 -10.07
N LEU A 28 -32.00 -10.77 -11.37
CA LEU A 28 -31.65 -9.56 -12.13
C LEU A 28 -32.87 -8.82 -12.71
N LEU A 29 -34.02 -9.48 -12.81
CA LEU A 29 -35.30 -8.91 -13.23
C LEU A 29 -36.42 -9.56 -12.43
N ARG A 30 -37.44 -8.78 -12.06
CA ARG A 30 -38.65 -9.33 -11.43
C ARG A 30 -39.65 -9.80 -12.49
N SER A 31 -40.23 -10.98 -12.26
CA SER A 31 -41.37 -11.47 -13.03
C SER A 31 -42.67 -11.27 -12.24
N LEU A 32 -43.62 -10.56 -12.83
CA LEU A 32 -44.95 -10.31 -12.28
C LEU A 32 -45.97 -11.26 -12.93
N PRO A 33 -46.98 -11.76 -12.19
CA PRO A 33 -48.11 -12.45 -12.79
C PRO A 33 -48.98 -11.48 -13.63
N ASP A 34 -49.44 -11.92 -14.80
CA ASP A 34 -50.25 -11.12 -15.75
C ASP A 34 -51.73 -10.95 -15.31
N GLY A 35 -52.15 -11.60 -14.22
CA GLY A 35 -53.49 -11.49 -13.63
C GLY A 35 -54.63 -12.13 -14.42
N ALA A 36 -54.55 -12.14 -15.75
CA ALA A 36 -55.58 -12.68 -16.67
C ALA A 36 -55.14 -13.98 -17.38
N THR A 37 -53.84 -14.27 -17.43
CA THR A 37 -53.30 -15.48 -18.08
C THR A 37 -52.18 -16.11 -17.25
N LYS A 38 -51.77 -17.34 -17.59
CA LYS A 38 -50.57 -17.99 -17.01
C LYS A 38 -49.24 -17.34 -17.45
N ARG A 39 -49.27 -16.25 -18.23
CA ARG A 39 -48.06 -15.58 -18.72
C ARG A 39 -47.46 -14.68 -17.64
N ARG A 40 -46.15 -14.49 -17.72
CA ARG A 40 -45.40 -13.57 -16.85
C ARG A 40 -45.19 -12.24 -17.57
N ARG A 41 -45.31 -11.13 -16.85
CA ARG A 41 -44.92 -9.80 -17.29
C ARG A 41 -43.66 -9.33 -16.58
N TYR A 42 -42.98 -8.37 -17.18
CA TYR A 42 -41.73 -7.80 -16.69
C TYR A 42 -41.89 -6.31 -16.52
N ASP A 43 -41.27 -5.76 -15.48
CA ASP A 43 -41.26 -4.31 -15.28
C ASP A 43 -40.48 -3.64 -16.42
N ALA A 44 -41.12 -2.70 -17.13
CA ALA A 44 -40.52 -2.07 -18.31
C ALA A 44 -39.28 -1.25 -17.96
N ASP A 45 -39.22 -0.67 -16.76
CA ASP A 45 -38.13 0.20 -16.33
C ASP A 45 -36.94 -0.63 -15.83
N GLU A 46 -37.17 -1.76 -15.16
CA GLU A 46 -36.10 -2.73 -14.84
C GLU A 46 -35.43 -3.28 -16.10
N VAL A 47 -36.23 -3.61 -17.12
CA VAL A 47 -35.73 -4.12 -18.40
C VAL A 47 -34.90 -3.06 -19.11
N ARG A 48 -35.35 -1.80 -19.17
CA ARG A 48 -34.59 -0.69 -19.76
C ARG A 48 -33.31 -0.39 -19.00
N LEU A 49 -33.34 -0.43 -17.67
CA LEU A 49 -32.17 -0.22 -16.82
C LEU A 49 -31.13 -1.32 -17.05
N LEU A 50 -31.55 -2.58 -17.13
CA LEU A 50 -30.65 -3.70 -17.42
C LEU A 50 -30.09 -3.62 -18.85
N ALA A 51 -30.88 -3.20 -19.83
CA ALA A 51 -30.43 -2.97 -21.20
C ALA A 51 -29.34 -1.88 -21.27
N ARG A 52 -29.56 -0.75 -20.59
CA ARG A 52 -28.56 0.33 -20.46
C ARG A 52 -27.29 -0.15 -19.77
N ARG A 53 -27.40 -0.85 -18.63
CA ARG A 53 -26.26 -1.46 -17.93
C ARG A 53 -25.41 -2.34 -18.85
N ARG A 54 -26.05 -3.18 -19.68
CA ARG A 54 -25.35 -4.07 -20.62
C ARG A 54 -24.75 -3.33 -21.80
N ALA A 55 -25.42 -2.31 -22.34
CA ALA A 55 -24.88 -1.48 -23.41
C ALA A 55 -23.63 -0.70 -22.95
N ASP A 56 -23.64 -0.20 -21.72
CA ASP A 56 -22.53 0.56 -21.12
C ASP A 56 -21.36 -0.34 -20.69
N ALA A 57 -21.64 -1.52 -20.13
CA ALA A 57 -20.62 -2.53 -19.82
C ALA A 57 -19.84 -2.96 -21.08
N LYS A 58 -20.52 -2.97 -22.23
CA LYS A 58 -19.95 -3.31 -23.53
C LYS A 58 -19.14 -2.17 -24.17
N ARG A 59 -19.36 -0.91 -23.77
CA ARG A 59 -18.70 0.28 -24.37
C ARG A 59 -17.59 0.91 -23.53
N ALA A 60 -17.63 0.82 -22.20
CA ALA A 60 -16.66 1.49 -21.32
C ALA A 60 -16.30 0.73 -20.02
N GLY A 61 -17.19 -0.13 -19.51
CA GLY A 61 -17.06 -0.70 -18.15
C GLY A 61 -15.97 -1.76 -17.97
N GLY A 62 -15.69 -2.58 -18.99
CA GLY A 62 -14.78 -3.71 -18.83
C GLY A 62 -13.30 -3.37 -18.59
N VAL A 63 -12.86 -2.16 -18.95
CA VAL A 63 -11.44 -1.74 -18.83
C VAL A 63 -11.23 -0.94 -17.55
N ALA A 64 -12.06 0.07 -17.26
CA ALA A 64 -11.87 0.95 -16.10
C ALA A 64 -12.15 0.28 -14.74
N GLU A 65 -13.12 -0.64 -14.65
CA GLU A 65 -13.44 -1.37 -13.41
C GLU A 65 -12.35 -2.41 -13.08
N ARG A 66 -11.73 -3.01 -14.10
CA ARG A 66 -10.57 -3.90 -13.93
C ARG A 66 -9.29 -3.11 -13.64
N SER A 67 -9.13 -1.91 -14.19
CA SER A 67 -7.94 -1.06 -14.00
C SER A 67 -7.63 -0.69 -12.55
N LEU A 68 -8.62 -0.58 -11.67
CA LEU A 68 -8.41 -0.24 -10.25
C LEU A 68 -8.24 -1.48 -9.33
N ASP A 69 -8.45 -2.68 -9.85
CA ASP A 69 -8.30 -3.94 -9.11
C ASP A 69 -7.33 -4.88 -9.85
N TRP A 70 -6.03 -4.67 -9.61
CA TRP A 70 -4.91 -5.43 -10.19
C TRP A 70 -4.91 -5.54 -11.74
N GLY A 71 -5.67 -4.70 -12.45
CA GLY A 71 -5.78 -4.72 -13.91
C GLY A 71 -4.85 -3.75 -14.63
N VAL A 72 -5.33 -3.18 -15.75
CA VAL A 72 -4.50 -2.37 -16.66
C VAL A 72 -4.02 -1.09 -15.97
N PRO A 73 -2.70 -0.74 -16.04
CA PRO A 73 -2.16 0.47 -15.43
C PRO A 73 -2.99 1.72 -15.71
N VAL A 74 -3.32 2.47 -14.65
CA VAL A 74 -4.23 3.62 -14.71
C VAL A 74 -3.47 4.93 -14.97
N LEU A 75 -2.19 4.97 -14.60
CA LEU A 75 -1.30 6.11 -14.78
C LEU A 75 0.05 5.63 -15.29
N GLU A 76 0.67 6.43 -16.16
CA GLU A 76 2.06 6.21 -16.55
C GLU A 76 2.99 6.64 -15.41
N SER A 77 4.07 5.89 -15.22
CA SER A 77 5.14 6.22 -14.29
C SER A 77 6.47 5.65 -14.78
N ARG A 78 7.56 6.37 -14.52
CA ARG A 78 8.93 5.92 -14.80
C ARG A 78 9.68 5.51 -13.54
N ILE A 79 9.02 5.49 -12.38
CA ILE A 79 9.67 5.32 -11.07
C ILE A 79 9.98 3.87 -10.77
N THR A 80 8.98 3.00 -10.87
CA THR A 80 9.09 1.59 -10.50
C THR A 80 8.40 0.69 -11.51
N GLN A 81 9.02 -0.45 -11.78
CA GLN A 81 8.45 -1.52 -12.57
C GLN A 81 8.41 -2.80 -11.74
N ILE A 82 7.29 -3.50 -11.80
CA ILE A 82 7.15 -4.88 -11.33
C ILE A 82 6.78 -5.74 -12.53
N ALA A 83 7.71 -6.61 -12.93
CA ALA A 83 7.53 -7.48 -14.09
C ALA A 83 8.38 -8.74 -13.91
N ASP A 84 7.84 -9.89 -14.34
CA ASP A 84 8.53 -11.18 -14.32
C ASP A 84 9.13 -11.54 -12.94
N GLY A 85 8.38 -11.26 -11.88
CA GLY A 85 8.81 -11.49 -10.49
C GLY A 85 9.93 -10.57 -10.00
N ARG A 86 10.28 -9.52 -10.75
CA ARG A 86 11.34 -8.57 -10.40
C ARG A 86 10.78 -7.19 -10.08
N LEU A 87 11.38 -6.55 -9.09
CA LEU A 87 11.14 -5.17 -8.72
C LEU A 87 12.31 -4.31 -9.18
N ARG A 88 12.03 -3.27 -9.97
CA ARG A 88 13.06 -2.34 -10.46
C ARG A 88 12.73 -0.90 -10.12
N TYR A 89 13.68 -0.19 -9.52
CA TYR A 89 13.62 1.24 -9.28
C TYR A 89 14.40 1.96 -10.38
N ARG A 90 13.72 2.73 -11.24
CA ARG A 90 14.35 3.43 -12.39
C ARG A 90 15.21 2.48 -13.24
N GLY A 91 14.72 1.26 -13.46
CA GLY A 91 15.41 0.21 -14.21
C GLY A 91 16.51 -0.57 -13.48
N ALA A 92 16.96 -0.17 -12.28
CA ALA A 92 17.87 -1.01 -11.49
C ALA A 92 17.09 -2.00 -10.64
N ASP A 93 17.62 -3.21 -10.51
CA ASP A 93 17.08 -4.23 -9.64
C ASP A 93 17.09 -3.76 -8.17
N ALA A 94 15.91 -3.77 -7.53
CA ALA A 94 15.73 -3.28 -6.17
C ALA A 94 16.40 -4.19 -5.13
N ILE A 95 16.51 -5.50 -5.41
CA ILE A 95 17.15 -6.45 -4.50
C ILE A 95 18.66 -6.20 -4.50
N ALA A 96 19.27 -6.10 -5.69
CA ALA A 96 20.68 -5.77 -5.82
C ALA A 96 21.01 -4.39 -5.22
N LEU A 97 20.13 -3.40 -5.42
CA LEU A 97 20.31 -2.08 -4.82
C LEU A 97 20.30 -2.16 -3.28
N ALA A 98 19.46 -3.01 -2.70
CA ALA A 98 19.35 -3.18 -1.26
C ALA A 98 20.60 -3.80 -0.61
N ASP A 99 21.49 -4.44 -1.39
CA ASP A 99 22.74 -5.01 -0.86
C ASP A 99 23.71 -3.95 -0.38
N GLU A 100 23.73 -2.78 -1.01
CA GLU A 100 24.76 -1.75 -0.73
C GLU A 100 24.19 -0.35 -0.50
N ALA A 101 23.09 0.01 -1.17
CA ALA A 101 22.60 1.39 -1.14
C ALA A 101 21.95 1.75 0.20
N THR A 102 22.08 3.01 0.60
CA THR A 102 21.24 3.58 1.65
C THR A 102 19.88 3.99 1.11
N LEU A 103 18.94 4.29 2.01
CA LEU A 103 17.65 4.86 1.61
C LEU A 103 17.85 6.20 0.89
N GLU A 104 18.82 7.03 1.30
CA GLU A 104 19.13 8.30 0.66
C GLU A 104 19.68 8.11 -0.76
N GLN A 105 20.57 7.14 -0.97
CA GLN A 105 21.06 6.84 -2.32
C GLN A 105 19.93 6.31 -3.22
N THR A 106 19.04 5.49 -2.66
CA THR A 106 17.84 5.01 -3.34
C THR A 106 16.87 6.15 -3.65
N ALA A 107 16.64 7.06 -2.71
CA ALA A 107 15.83 8.27 -2.88
C ALA A 107 16.41 9.17 -3.96
N ALA A 108 17.73 9.42 -3.95
CA ALA A 108 18.39 10.19 -5.00
C ALA A 108 18.17 9.58 -6.40
N ARG A 109 18.21 8.25 -6.51
CA ARG A 109 17.87 7.54 -7.75
C ARG A 109 16.40 7.73 -8.15
N LEU A 110 15.46 7.49 -7.23
CA LEU A 110 14.02 7.63 -7.49
C LEU A 110 13.64 9.06 -7.87
N TRP A 111 14.29 10.05 -7.24
CA TRP A 111 14.11 11.48 -7.44
C TRP A 111 14.97 12.04 -8.57
N GLU A 112 15.73 11.20 -9.29
CA GLU A 112 16.59 11.61 -10.42
C GLU A 112 17.50 12.81 -10.06
N CYS A 113 18.14 12.75 -8.89
CA CYS A 113 19.11 13.75 -8.43
C CYS A 113 20.41 13.08 -7.96
N SER A 114 21.47 13.88 -7.75
CA SER A 114 22.74 13.33 -7.27
C SER A 114 22.68 13.04 -5.76
N PRO A 115 23.33 11.96 -5.26
CA PRO A 115 23.44 11.72 -3.83
C PRO A 115 24.09 12.89 -3.07
N ALA A 116 25.04 13.60 -3.72
CA ALA A 116 25.67 14.79 -3.17
C ALA A 116 24.66 15.94 -2.94
N ARG A 117 23.67 16.11 -3.83
CA ARG A 117 22.61 17.12 -3.66
C ARG A 117 21.75 16.82 -2.44
N LEU A 118 21.40 15.56 -2.23
CA LEU A 118 20.61 15.13 -1.08
C LEU A 118 21.40 15.24 0.23
N ALA A 119 22.69 14.92 0.20
CA ALA A 119 23.60 15.07 1.34
C ALA A 119 23.86 16.54 1.72
N ALA A 120 23.82 17.46 0.74
CA ALA A 120 24.01 18.89 0.98
C ALA A 120 22.82 19.56 1.67
N ALA A 121 21.61 19.03 1.52
CA ALA A 121 20.46 19.51 2.27
C ALA A 121 20.66 19.19 3.76
N SER A 122 20.48 20.16 4.65
CA SER A 122 20.50 20.00 6.11
C SER A 122 19.24 20.59 6.73
N LEU A 123 18.86 20.13 7.93
CA LEU A 123 17.74 20.72 8.66
C LEU A 123 17.89 22.25 8.76
N THR A 124 19.08 22.72 9.13
CA THR A 124 19.41 24.15 9.22
C THR A 124 19.25 24.88 7.89
N SER A 125 19.71 24.31 6.77
CA SER A 125 19.62 24.97 5.45
C SER A 125 18.18 25.20 4.98
N THR A 126 17.23 24.42 5.50
CA THR A 126 15.81 24.51 5.16
C THR A 126 15.02 25.48 6.04
N GLY A 127 15.66 26.06 7.07
CA GLY A 127 14.99 26.90 8.06
C GLY A 127 14.10 26.11 9.02
N PHE A 128 14.35 24.81 9.20
CA PHE A 128 13.60 23.96 10.11
C PHE A 128 13.95 24.27 11.57
N ASP A 129 12.94 24.56 12.39
CA ASP A 129 13.11 24.82 13.83
C ASP A 129 13.12 23.50 14.61
N ALA A 130 14.32 22.99 14.87
CA ALA A 130 14.50 21.75 15.63
C ALA A 130 14.07 21.89 17.11
N ALA A 131 14.19 23.07 17.70
CA ALA A 131 13.80 23.28 19.10
C ALA A 131 12.28 23.20 19.26
N GLN A 132 11.54 23.84 18.35
CA GLN A 132 10.09 23.76 18.31
C GLN A 132 9.61 22.33 18.00
N TRP A 133 10.29 21.62 17.08
CA TRP A 133 10.00 20.22 16.81
C TRP A 133 10.11 19.35 18.07
N ASP A 134 11.18 19.52 18.84
CA ASP A 134 11.42 18.73 20.05
C ASP A 134 10.33 18.93 21.10
N ASP A 135 9.80 20.14 21.24
CA ASP A 135 8.65 20.43 22.11
C ASP A 135 7.38 19.67 21.66
N TRP A 136 7.08 19.69 20.36
CA TRP A 136 5.94 18.96 19.82
C TRP A 136 6.12 17.44 19.92
N ALA A 137 7.31 16.94 19.59
CA ALA A 137 7.62 15.52 19.66
C ALA A 137 7.47 14.99 21.09
N ARG A 138 7.94 15.74 22.11
CA ARG A 138 7.71 15.40 23.53
C ARG A 138 6.23 15.37 23.88
N ARG A 139 5.46 16.37 23.44
CA ARG A 139 4.01 16.46 23.72
C ARG A 139 3.24 15.24 23.20
N TRP A 140 3.62 14.72 22.04
CA TRP A 140 2.92 13.64 21.36
C TRP A 140 3.66 12.30 21.40
N ALA A 141 4.64 12.15 22.29
CA ALA A 141 5.46 10.93 22.39
C ALA A 141 4.64 9.66 22.71
N HIS A 142 3.49 9.81 23.38
CA HIS A 142 2.58 8.73 23.75
C HIS A 142 1.76 8.15 22.58
N LEU A 143 1.67 8.87 21.46
CA LEU A 143 0.94 8.40 20.28
C LEU A 143 1.72 7.29 19.58
N ALA A 144 1.00 6.39 18.91
CA ALA A 144 1.63 5.42 18.02
C ALA A 144 2.34 6.11 16.83
N PRO A 145 3.30 5.44 16.17
CA PRO A 145 4.13 6.02 15.11
C PRO A 145 3.36 6.82 14.05
N LEU A 146 2.23 6.29 13.59
CA LEU A 146 1.47 6.89 12.51
C LEU A 146 0.71 8.14 12.95
N GLU A 147 -0.02 8.08 14.06
CA GLU A 147 -0.78 9.19 14.63
C GLU A 147 0.15 10.35 14.98
N ARG A 148 1.30 10.05 15.58
CA ARG A 148 2.34 11.05 15.86
C ARG A 148 2.80 11.74 14.58
N THR A 149 3.02 10.97 13.51
CA THR A 149 3.45 11.53 12.21
C THR A 149 2.36 12.38 11.55
N LEU A 150 1.10 11.96 11.63
CA LEU A 150 -0.05 12.71 11.10
C LEU A 150 -0.33 14.02 11.88
N VAL A 151 0.16 14.14 13.11
CA VAL A 151 0.15 15.41 13.87
C VAL A 151 1.36 16.27 13.56
N LEU A 152 2.56 15.69 13.57
CA LEU A 152 3.82 16.44 13.47
C LEU A 152 4.12 16.95 12.05
N LEU A 153 3.75 16.22 11.00
CA LEU A 153 4.05 16.66 9.63
C LEU A 153 3.29 17.93 9.22
N PRO A 154 1.96 18.05 9.45
CA PRO A 154 1.26 19.31 9.19
C PRO A 154 1.77 20.47 10.06
N ALA A 155 2.12 20.20 11.32
CA ALA A 155 2.68 21.21 12.22
C ALA A 155 4.03 21.74 11.72
N ALA A 156 4.94 20.84 11.31
CA ALA A 156 6.21 21.20 10.69
C ALA A 156 6.00 21.96 9.38
N ALA A 157 5.09 21.52 8.52
CA ALA A 157 4.80 22.19 7.25
C ALA A 157 4.37 23.65 7.47
N ALA A 158 3.55 23.91 8.48
CA ALA A 158 3.01 25.25 8.76
C ALA A 158 4.07 26.29 9.12
N THR A 159 5.28 25.88 9.51
CA THR A 159 6.37 26.78 9.92
C THR A 159 7.47 26.93 8.87
N LEU A 160 7.39 26.20 7.75
CA LEU A 160 8.43 26.22 6.72
C LEU A 160 8.33 27.43 5.79
N PRO A 161 9.38 28.29 5.69
CA PRO A 161 9.32 29.51 4.87
C PRO A 161 9.13 29.27 3.37
N ARG A 162 9.62 28.13 2.85
CA ARG A 162 9.63 27.81 1.41
C ARG A 162 8.74 26.63 1.04
N LEU A 163 7.71 26.35 1.85
CA LEU A 163 6.82 25.19 1.68
C LEU A 163 6.21 25.08 0.27
N TRP A 164 5.86 26.22 -0.33
CA TRP A 164 5.16 26.30 -1.62
C TRP A 164 6.08 26.53 -2.82
N ALA A 165 7.40 26.51 -2.63
CA ALA A 165 8.36 26.76 -3.70
C ALA A 165 8.31 25.66 -4.78
N GLN A 166 8.11 26.05 -6.03
CA GLN A 166 7.88 25.13 -7.16
C GLN A 166 9.15 24.74 -7.93
N GLY A 167 10.27 25.46 -7.71
CA GLY A 167 11.53 25.17 -8.39
C GLY A 167 12.09 23.80 -8.00
N ARG A 168 12.68 23.09 -8.96
CA ARG A 168 13.19 21.71 -8.75
C ARG A 168 14.11 21.61 -7.54
N ASP A 169 15.05 22.55 -7.39
CA ASP A 169 15.96 22.55 -6.24
C ASP A 169 15.23 22.73 -4.91
N ALA A 170 14.26 23.64 -4.84
CA ALA A 170 13.48 23.87 -3.63
C ALA A 170 12.57 22.68 -3.28
N GLN A 171 12.04 22.00 -4.30
CA GLN A 171 11.31 20.75 -4.13
C GLN A 171 12.22 19.63 -3.60
N LEU A 172 13.46 19.53 -4.07
CA LEU A 172 14.44 18.57 -3.59
C LEU A 172 14.91 18.87 -2.16
N ASP A 173 15.07 20.14 -1.79
CA ASP A 173 15.35 20.55 -0.40
C ASP A 173 14.18 20.16 0.52
N SER A 174 12.95 20.40 0.07
CA SER A 174 11.74 20.01 0.80
C SER A 174 11.58 18.50 0.91
N ALA A 175 11.94 17.75 -0.14
CA ALA A 175 11.94 16.29 -0.15
C ALA A 175 12.96 15.71 0.85
N ALA A 176 14.18 16.24 0.86
CA ALA A 176 15.22 15.84 1.80
C ALA A 176 14.80 16.06 3.26
N LEU A 177 14.27 17.25 3.55
CA LEU A 177 13.73 17.57 4.87
C LEU A 177 12.59 16.61 5.24
N LEU A 178 11.62 16.45 4.34
CA LEU A 178 10.44 15.62 4.57
C LEU A 178 10.80 14.17 4.89
N LEU A 179 11.76 13.58 4.17
CA LEU A 179 12.24 12.23 4.45
C LEU A 179 12.79 12.11 5.88
N ARG A 180 13.55 13.11 6.34
CA ARG A 180 14.14 13.14 7.69
C ARG A 180 13.10 13.32 8.77
N VAL A 181 12.23 14.32 8.64
CA VAL A 181 11.22 14.63 9.68
C VAL A 181 10.10 13.59 9.73
N ALA A 182 9.72 12.99 8.59
CA ALA A 182 8.78 11.86 8.59
C ALA A 182 9.38 10.63 9.30
N THR A 183 10.63 10.30 9.00
CA THR A 183 11.35 9.22 9.72
C THR A 183 11.43 9.51 11.21
N ALA A 184 11.80 10.73 11.58
CA ALA A 184 11.93 11.15 12.97
C ALA A 184 10.60 11.03 13.73
N ALA A 185 9.50 11.49 13.11
CA ALA A 185 8.17 11.35 13.69
C ALA A 185 7.75 9.88 13.82
N LEU A 186 7.94 9.06 12.79
CA LEU A 186 7.61 7.63 12.84
C LEU A 186 8.39 6.92 13.94
N ALA A 187 9.69 7.18 14.06
CA ALA A 187 10.55 6.55 15.06
C ALA A 187 10.45 7.19 16.46
N GLY A 188 9.82 8.35 16.60
CA GLY A 188 9.72 9.07 17.89
C GLY A 188 11.06 9.62 18.36
N ILE A 189 11.88 10.12 17.42
CA ILE A 189 13.22 10.65 17.68
C ILE A 189 13.36 12.09 17.17
N ALA A 190 14.43 12.76 17.56
CA ALA A 190 14.82 14.02 16.95
C ALA A 190 15.31 13.80 15.51
N PRO A 191 14.96 14.65 14.54
CA PRO A 191 15.46 14.55 13.18
C PRO A 191 16.95 14.85 13.14
N GLY A 192 17.68 14.11 12.31
CA GLY A 192 19.09 14.34 12.05
C GLY A 192 19.46 14.20 10.58
N ASP A 193 20.70 14.57 10.27
CA ASP A 193 21.26 14.52 8.92
C ASP A 193 21.97 13.20 8.59
N ALA A 194 22.18 12.34 9.59
CA ALA A 194 22.74 11.01 9.39
C ALA A 194 21.82 10.12 8.51
N PRO A 195 22.34 9.09 7.83
CA PRO A 195 21.48 8.16 7.12
C PRO A 195 20.39 7.54 8.01
N VAL A 196 19.17 7.41 7.48
CA VAL A 196 17.97 6.97 8.21
C VAL A 196 18.21 5.68 9.00
N HIS A 197 18.79 4.66 8.37
CA HIS A 197 19.09 3.38 9.03
C HIS A 197 20.01 3.53 10.25
N ARG A 198 20.93 4.50 10.25
CA ARG A 198 21.82 4.78 11.40
C ARG A 198 21.09 5.50 12.52
N GLN A 199 20.18 6.41 12.18
CA GLN A 199 19.32 7.07 13.16
C GLN A 199 18.43 6.04 13.86
N LEU A 200 17.79 5.15 13.09
CA LEU A 200 16.98 4.05 13.62
C LEU A 200 17.82 3.07 14.44
N ALA A 201 18.99 2.66 13.96
CA ALA A 201 19.87 1.75 14.69
C ALA A 201 20.29 2.35 16.04
N ALA A 202 20.65 3.64 16.09
CA ALA A 202 20.98 4.32 17.34
C ALA A 202 19.78 4.38 18.30
N ALA A 203 18.60 4.76 17.79
CA ALA A 203 17.37 4.86 18.56
C ALA A 203 16.92 3.52 19.15
N TRP A 204 17.02 2.45 18.35
CA TRP A 204 16.61 1.09 18.71
C TRP A 204 17.74 0.27 19.33
N ARG A 205 18.89 0.91 19.61
CA ARG A 205 20.05 0.30 20.25
C ARG A 205 20.63 -0.90 19.49
N VAL A 206 20.50 -0.92 18.17
CA VAL A 206 21.14 -1.89 17.27
C VAL A 206 22.59 -1.48 17.06
N ARG A 207 23.51 -2.15 17.77
CA ARG A 207 24.93 -1.75 17.84
C ARG A 207 25.81 -2.44 16.81
N ARG A 208 25.45 -3.66 16.40
CA ARG A 208 26.24 -4.41 15.44
C ARG A 208 25.99 -3.86 14.04
N ARG A 209 27.07 -3.70 13.27
CA ARG A 209 27.01 -3.14 11.92
C ARG A 209 26.16 -3.99 10.98
N ASP A 210 26.31 -5.31 11.04
CA ASP A 210 25.56 -6.26 10.23
C ASP A 210 24.05 -6.21 10.54
N GLU A 211 23.66 -6.10 11.81
CA GLU A 211 22.26 -5.90 12.19
C GLU A 211 21.71 -4.54 11.74
N ALA A 212 22.50 -3.47 11.80
CA ALA A 212 22.10 -2.15 11.29
C ALA A 212 21.95 -2.14 9.75
N ASP A 213 22.77 -2.93 9.04
CA ASP A 213 22.65 -3.11 7.60
C ASP A 213 21.35 -3.82 7.19
N LEU A 214 20.75 -4.63 8.07
CA LEU A 214 19.41 -5.20 7.84
C LEU A 214 18.33 -4.12 7.85
N LEU A 215 18.43 -3.12 8.73
CA LEU A 215 17.51 -1.97 8.74
C LEU A 215 17.65 -1.16 7.43
N ARG A 216 18.88 -0.94 6.96
CA ARG A 216 19.16 -0.30 5.68
C ARG A 216 18.51 -1.08 4.53
N ARG A 217 18.72 -2.39 4.47
CA ARG A 217 18.15 -3.27 3.45
C ARG A 217 16.63 -3.21 3.45
N ALA A 218 15.99 -3.32 4.62
CA ALA A 218 14.54 -3.23 4.78
C ALA A 218 13.97 -1.91 4.23
N LEU A 219 14.61 -0.78 4.54
CA LEU A 219 14.20 0.54 4.02
C LEU A 219 14.28 0.62 2.50
N VAL A 220 15.35 0.09 1.89
CA VAL A 220 15.52 0.09 0.43
C VAL A 220 14.50 -0.81 -0.24
N LEU A 221 14.28 -2.03 0.27
CA LEU A 221 13.26 -2.95 -0.25
C LEU A 221 11.84 -2.37 -0.15
N CYS A 222 11.62 -1.46 0.79
CA CYS A 222 10.35 -0.76 0.98
C CYS A 222 10.30 0.62 0.30
N ALA A 223 11.35 1.05 -0.41
CA ALA A 223 11.48 2.42 -0.88
C ALA A 223 10.35 2.83 -1.82
N ASP A 224 9.96 1.93 -2.73
CA ASP A 224 8.80 2.10 -3.58
C ASP A 224 8.16 0.77 -3.98
N HIS A 225 6.89 0.81 -4.40
CA HIS A 225 6.16 -0.36 -4.90
C HIS A 225 5.01 0.04 -5.82
N GLU A 226 5.35 0.83 -6.86
CA GLU A 226 4.43 1.24 -7.93
C GLU A 226 3.14 1.92 -7.41
N LEU A 227 2.03 1.82 -8.15
CA LEU A 227 0.78 2.54 -7.89
C LEU A 227 -0.13 1.85 -6.87
N ASN A 228 0.43 1.41 -5.74
CA ASN A 228 -0.36 0.92 -4.60
C ASN A 228 -1.30 2.01 -4.04
N PRO A 229 -2.30 1.69 -3.19
CA PRO A 229 -3.33 2.64 -2.76
C PRO A 229 -2.80 3.95 -2.14
N SER A 230 -1.74 3.88 -1.33
CA SER A 230 -1.15 5.08 -0.72
C SER A 230 -0.37 5.91 -1.74
N THR A 231 0.35 5.28 -2.66
CA THR A 231 0.98 5.98 -3.79
C THR A 231 -0.07 6.66 -4.68
N PHE A 232 -1.17 5.99 -4.98
CA PHE A 232 -2.26 6.57 -5.77
C PHE A 232 -2.89 7.77 -5.06
N ALA A 233 -3.13 7.67 -3.74
CA ALA A 233 -3.60 8.79 -2.92
C ALA A 233 -2.63 9.98 -2.97
N VAL A 234 -1.31 9.73 -2.85
CA VAL A 234 -0.26 10.75 -2.97
C VAL A 234 -0.34 11.45 -4.33
N ARG A 235 -0.46 10.71 -5.44
CA ARG A 235 -0.59 11.31 -6.78
C ARG A 235 -1.88 12.12 -6.92
N CYS A 236 -3.02 11.60 -6.44
CA CYS A 236 -4.29 12.33 -6.45
C CYS A 236 -4.16 13.67 -5.72
N ILE A 237 -3.58 13.67 -4.53
CA ILE A 237 -3.39 14.88 -3.72
C ILE A 237 -2.36 15.82 -4.38
N ALA A 238 -1.22 15.32 -4.83
CA ALA A 238 -0.22 16.11 -5.55
C ALA A 238 -0.80 16.78 -6.81
N SER A 239 -1.71 16.11 -7.53
CA SER A 239 -2.37 16.65 -8.72
C SER A 239 -3.21 17.91 -8.48
N THR A 240 -3.54 18.20 -7.22
CA THR A 240 -4.24 19.43 -6.81
C THR A 240 -3.31 20.64 -6.66
N GLY A 241 -1.99 20.45 -6.72
CA GLY A 241 -0.98 21.49 -6.52
C GLY A 241 -0.57 21.72 -5.06
N THR A 242 -0.98 20.86 -4.12
CA THR A 242 -0.50 20.96 -2.73
C THR A 242 0.99 20.68 -2.58
N HIS A 243 1.60 21.12 -1.48
CA HIS A 243 3.01 20.87 -1.16
C HIS A 243 3.30 19.41 -0.74
N LEU A 244 4.56 18.99 -0.80
CA LEU A 244 4.99 17.61 -0.53
C LEU A 244 4.49 17.09 0.83
N PHE A 245 4.59 17.87 1.90
CA PHE A 245 4.14 17.45 3.23
C PHE A 245 2.65 17.07 3.25
N GLY A 246 1.79 17.80 2.53
CA GLY A 246 0.36 17.50 2.44
C GLY A 246 0.10 16.23 1.64
N ALA A 247 0.81 16.04 0.53
CA ALA A 247 0.72 14.82 -0.26
C ALA A 247 1.14 13.58 0.54
N ILE A 248 2.25 13.66 1.28
CA ILE A 248 2.75 12.55 2.11
C ILE A 248 1.85 12.29 3.32
N ALA A 249 1.28 13.32 3.96
CA ALA A 249 0.29 13.13 5.02
C ALA A 249 -0.92 12.33 4.52
N GLY A 250 -1.39 12.59 3.30
CA GLY A 250 -2.45 11.79 2.68
C GLY A 250 -2.02 10.36 2.34
N GLY A 251 -0.77 10.15 1.90
CA GLY A 251 -0.19 8.82 1.71
C GLY A 251 -0.13 8.01 3.00
N LEU A 252 0.28 8.63 4.11
CA LEU A 252 0.29 8.04 5.44
C LEU A 252 -1.14 7.71 5.93
N ALA A 253 -2.09 8.61 5.69
CA ALA A 253 -3.50 8.34 6.01
C ALA A 253 -4.04 7.15 5.21
N ALA A 254 -3.73 7.02 3.92
CA ALA A 254 -4.08 5.84 3.12
C ALA A 254 -3.35 4.57 3.61
N LEU A 255 -2.10 4.69 4.06
CA LEU A 255 -1.33 3.59 4.64
C LEU A 255 -1.92 3.08 5.96
N SER A 256 -2.62 3.93 6.74
CA SER A 256 -3.27 3.56 8.01
C SER A 256 -4.30 2.43 7.88
N GLY A 257 -4.81 2.19 6.66
CA GLY A 257 -5.84 1.20 6.42
C GLY A 257 -5.39 -0.21 6.81
N PRO A 258 -6.27 -1.02 7.43
CA PRO A 258 -5.90 -2.36 7.87
C PRO A 258 -5.49 -3.29 6.72
N ARG A 259 -6.02 -3.07 5.52
CA ARG A 259 -5.69 -3.81 4.28
C ARG A 259 -4.45 -3.28 3.54
N HIS A 260 -3.74 -2.33 4.14
CA HIS A 260 -2.50 -1.77 3.59
C HIS A 260 -1.39 -1.86 4.64
N GLY A 261 -1.03 -0.77 5.32
CA GLY A 261 0.01 -0.79 6.36
C GLY A 261 -0.37 -1.61 7.60
N GLY A 262 -1.65 -1.95 7.78
CA GLY A 262 -2.10 -2.85 8.84
C GLY A 262 -1.57 -4.28 8.74
N GLU A 263 -1.10 -4.72 7.57
CA GLU A 263 -0.61 -6.08 7.36
C GLU A 263 0.66 -6.38 8.18
N THR A 264 1.51 -5.39 8.45
CA THR A 264 2.69 -5.60 9.32
C THR A 264 2.29 -5.96 10.75
N PHE A 265 1.24 -5.33 11.29
CA PHE A 265 0.73 -5.64 12.63
C PHE A 265 0.06 -7.01 12.68
N ARG A 266 -0.68 -7.39 11.63
CA ARG A 266 -1.30 -8.71 11.52
C ARG A 266 -0.28 -9.83 11.38
N ALA A 267 0.77 -9.61 10.59
CA ALA A 267 1.89 -10.54 10.48
C ALA A 267 2.64 -10.69 11.81
N GLY A 268 2.84 -9.58 12.55
CA GLY A 268 3.39 -9.62 13.91
C GLY A 268 2.51 -10.42 14.88
N ALA A 269 1.19 -10.18 14.88
CA ALA A 269 0.25 -10.94 15.71
C ALA A 269 0.25 -12.45 15.37
N LEU A 270 0.29 -12.80 14.08
CA LEU A 270 0.43 -14.19 13.62
C LEU A 270 1.71 -14.84 14.18
N LEU A 271 2.85 -14.14 14.13
CA LEU A 271 4.11 -14.63 14.70
C LEU A 271 4.02 -14.83 16.21
N ASP A 272 3.45 -13.86 16.93
CA ASP A 272 3.33 -13.89 18.39
C ASP A 272 2.37 -14.98 18.87
N GLU A 273 1.26 -15.21 18.16
CA GLU A 273 0.33 -16.31 18.40
C GLU A 273 0.98 -17.66 18.11
N ALA A 274 1.63 -17.81 16.96
CA ALA A 274 2.33 -19.04 16.57
C ALA A 274 3.44 -19.41 17.56
N ALA A 275 4.21 -18.44 18.06
CA ALA A 275 5.26 -18.67 19.03
C ALA A 275 4.75 -19.13 20.41
N ARG A 276 3.50 -18.83 20.76
CA ARG A 276 2.86 -19.27 22.01
C ARG A 276 2.08 -20.58 21.85
N ALA A 277 1.90 -21.07 20.63
CA ALA A 277 1.15 -22.28 20.36
C ALA A 277 1.91 -23.51 20.89
N ALA A 278 1.22 -24.34 21.68
CA ALA A 278 1.76 -25.63 22.12
C ALA A 278 1.94 -26.62 20.95
N ASP A 279 1.11 -26.48 19.93
CA ASP A 279 1.14 -27.25 18.69
C ASP A 279 0.92 -26.30 17.51
N LEU A 280 2.00 -26.05 16.77
CA LEU A 280 2.02 -25.14 15.64
C LEU A 280 1.18 -25.65 14.46
N ASP A 281 1.17 -26.96 14.21
CA ASP A 281 0.43 -27.54 13.09
C ASP A 281 -1.08 -27.43 13.35
N ARG A 282 -1.51 -27.69 14.59
CA ARG A 282 -2.90 -27.46 15.02
C ARG A 282 -3.28 -25.99 14.96
N TYR A 283 -2.42 -25.09 15.43
CA TYR A 283 -2.66 -23.64 15.35
C TYR A 283 -2.90 -23.20 13.90
N LEU A 284 -2.03 -23.62 12.97
CA LEU A 284 -2.15 -23.27 11.56
C LEU A 284 -3.42 -23.84 10.93
N ALA A 285 -3.77 -25.10 11.18
CA ALA A 285 -5.00 -25.69 10.66
C ALA A 285 -6.26 -24.90 11.08
N LEU A 286 -6.31 -24.46 12.34
CA LEU A 286 -7.39 -23.60 12.84
C LEU A 286 -7.38 -22.21 12.20
N ARG A 287 -6.19 -21.64 11.99
CA ARG A 287 -6.07 -20.31 11.40
C ARG A 287 -6.51 -20.29 9.93
N LEU A 288 -6.04 -21.25 9.13
CA LEU A 288 -6.36 -21.36 7.72
C LEU A 288 -7.87 -21.56 7.49
N THR A 289 -8.52 -22.40 8.30
CA THR A 289 -9.97 -22.62 8.21
C THR A 289 -10.81 -21.40 8.64
N HIS A 290 -10.28 -20.51 9.48
CA HIS A 290 -10.94 -19.24 9.78
C HIS A 290 -10.80 -18.26 8.60
N ASP A 291 -9.59 -18.09 8.08
CA ASP A 291 -9.30 -17.08 7.06
C ASP A 291 -9.91 -17.43 5.69
N GLU A 292 -10.06 -18.72 5.35
CA GLU A 292 -10.80 -19.18 4.15
C GLU A 292 -12.27 -18.74 4.13
N ARG A 293 -12.90 -18.61 5.31
CA ARG A 293 -14.31 -18.25 5.44
C ARG A 293 -14.55 -16.74 5.30
N ALA A 294 -13.52 -15.93 5.50
CA ALA A 294 -13.64 -14.47 5.47
C ALA A 294 -13.81 -13.91 4.05
N ASP A 295 -13.19 -14.54 3.03
CA ASP A 295 -13.09 -14.00 1.66
C ASP A 295 -13.66 -14.93 0.56
N GLY A 296 -14.60 -15.82 0.92
CA GLY A 296 -15.41 -16.55 -0.08
C GLY A 296 -14.65 -17.57 -0.95
N GLY A 297 -13.54 -18.12 -0.45
CA GLY A 297 -12.85 -19.26 -1.08
C GLY A 297 -11.35 -19.08 -1.38
N ARG A 298 -10.72 -17.96 -1.00
CA ARG A 298 -9.26 -17.80 -1.01
C ARG A 298 -8.73 -17.84 0.41
N THR A 299 -7.75 -18.70 0.67
CA THR A 299 -6.99 -18.70 1.93
C THR A 299 -6.17 -17.40 1.99
N ALA A 300 -6.64 -16.43 2.76
CA ALA A 300 -5.98 -15.14 2.93
C ALA A 300 -5.26 -15.11 4.28
N LEU A 301 -4.01 -15.59 4.33
CA LEU A 301 -3.19 -15.50 5.54
C LEU A 301 -2.35 -14.22 5.51
N SER A 302 -2.58 -13.31 6.46
CA SER A 302 -1.84 -12.04 6.55
C SER A 302 -0.32 -12.24 6.56
N GLY A 303 0.38 -11.42 5.79
CA GLY A 303 1.83 -11.53 5.58
C GLY A 303 2.25 -12.61 4.58
N PHE A 304 1.31 -13.33 3.95
CA PHE A 304 1.58 -14.34 2.94
C PHE A 304 0.84 -14.05 1.63
N ALA A 305 1.50 -14.44 0.53
CA ALA A 305 1.13 -14.18 -0.85
C ALA A 305 1.02 -12.69 -1.20
N HIS A 306 1.36 -12.39 -2.45
CA HIS A 306 1.25 -11.04 -2.97
C HIS A 306 0.77 -11.13 -4.42
N PRO A 307 -0.32 -10.45 -4.83
CA PRO A 307 -0.90 -10.60 -6.18
C PRO A 307 0.07 -10.31 -7.34
N LEU A 308 1.02 -9.37 -7.14
CA LEU A 308 2.08 -9.09 -8.13
C LEU A 308 3.25 -10.09 -8.13
N TYR A 309 3.30 -11.00 -7.16
CA TYR A 309 4.36 -12.00 -7.01
C TYR A 309 3.75 -13.39 -6.78
N PRO A 310 3.14 -14.00 -7.81
CA PRO A 310 2.50 -15.31 -7.67
C PRO A 310 3.46 -16.41 -7.22
N ASP A 311 4.75 -16.28 -7.57
CA ASP A 311 5.81 -17.24 -7.21
C ASP A 311 6.55 -16.89 -5.90
N GLY A 312 6.10 -15.86 -5.18
CA GLY A 312 6.66 -15.36 -3.92
C GLY A 312 7.32 -13.98 -4.02
N ASP A 313 7.20 -13.17 -2.97
CA ASP A 313 7.71 -11.79 -2.94
C ASP A 313 9.25 -11.79 -2.85
N PRO A 314 9.96 -11.29 -3.88
CA PRO A 314 11.43 -11.31 -3.90
C PRO A 314 12.04 -10.45 -2.79
N ARG A 315 11.33 -9.43 -2.31
CA ARG A 315 11.80 -8.58 -1.21
C ARG A 315 11.79 -9.33 0.11
N ALA A 316 10.75 -10.13 0.34
CA ALA A 316 10.60 -10.92 1.55
C ALA A 316 11.69 -11.97 1.63
N LEU A 317 11.89 -12.71 0.53
CA LEU A 317 12.96 -13.71 0.41
C LEU A 317 14.32 -13.08 0.68
N ALA A 318 14.65 -11.98 -0.02
CA ALA A 318 15.91 -11.29 0.17
C ALA A 318 16.12 -10.89 1.65
N LEU A 319 15.15 -10.22 2.27
CA LEU A 319 15.29 -9.77 3.66
C LEU A 319 15.46 -10.93 4.64
N LEU A 320 14.69 -12.01 4.49
CA LEU A 320 14.79 -13.21 5.34
C LEU A 320 16.15 -13.92 5.16
N ASP A 321 16.67 -13.99 3.93
CA ASP A 321 17.98 -14.60 3.66
C ASP A 321 19.12 -13.80 4.27
N ALA A 322 19.10 -12.46 4.17
CA ALA A 322 20.11 -11.63 4.85
C ALA A 322 20.00 -11.72 6.37
N LEU A 323 18.77 -11.75 6.90
CA LEU A 323 18.54 -11.91 8.33
C LEU A 323 19.13 -13.24 8.83
N HIS A 324 18.94 -14.31 8.06
CA HIS A 324 19.53 -15.61 8.37
C HIS A 324 21.05 -15.63 8.26
N ALA A 325 21.62 -14.96 7.26
CA ALA A 325 23.08 -14.87 7.13
C ALA A 325 23.73 -14.08 8.27
N ALA A 326 23.08 -13.00 8.74
CA ALA A 326 23.63 -12.13 9.78
C ALA A 326 23.44 -12.69 11.20
N VAL A 327 22.28 -13.29 11.50
CA VAL A 327 21.90 -13.72 12.85
C VAL A 327 21.22 -15.11 12.84
N PRO A 328 21.90 -16.16 12.38
CA PRO A 328 21.29 -17.47 12.10
C PRO A 328 20.68 -18.13 13.33
N ASP A 329 21.24 -17.93 14.53
CA ASP A 329 20.90 -18.68 15.76
C ASP A 329 19.78 -18.03 16.59
N ARG A 330 19.07 -17.03 16.05
CA ARG A 330 18.02 -16.33 16.80
C ARG A 330 16.73 -17.18 16.86
N PRO A 331 16.18 -17.47 18.05
CA PRO A 331 14.98 -18.31 18.19
C PRO A 331 13.76 -17.77 17.42
N ALA A 332 13.55 -16.45 17.43
CA ALA A 332 12.45 -15.82 16.69
C ALA A 332 12.54 -16.06 15.17
N LEU A 333 13.76 -16.06 14.61
CA LEU A 333 14.00 -16.37 13.21
C LEU A 333 13.72 -17.85 12.89
N HIS A 334 14.18 -18.76 13.75
CA HIS A 334 13.92 -20.20 13.58
C HIS A 334 12.43 -20.50 13.58
N MET A 335 11.71 -19.94 14.56
CA MET A 335 10.26 -20.04 14.64
C MET A 335 9.60 -19.49 13.37
N ALA A 336 9.92 -18.26 12.98
CA ALA A 336 9.35 -17.65 11.78
C ALA A 336 9.57 -18.48 10.50
N ARG A 337 10.76 -19.05 10.31
CA ARG A 337 11.06 -19.93 9.16
C ARG A 337 10.28 -21.25 9.23
N ALA A 338 10.15 -21.83 10.42
CA ALA A 338 9.37 -23.05 10.62
C ALA A 338 7.87 -22.84 10.38
N LEU A 339 7.34 -21.66 10.74
CA LEU A 339 5.99 -21.22 10.40
C LEU A 339 5.84 -21.05 8.88
N ALA A 340 6.73 -20.31 8.24
CA ALA A 340 6.67 -20.06 6.80
C ALA A 340 6.72 -21.36 5.98
N ALA A 341 7.59 -22.31 6.35
CA ALA A 341 7.69 -23.61 5.70
C ALA A 341 6.40 -24.44 5.81
N ARG A 342 5.72 -24.40 6.97
CA ARG A 342 4.45 -25.10 7.18
C ARG A 342 3.31 -24.46 6.40
N VAL A 343 3.25 -23.12 6.36
CA VAL A 343 2.27 -22.40 5.54
C VAL A 343 2.45 -22.75 4.07
N GLU A 344 3.69 -22.71 3.56
CA GLU A 344 3.97 -23.07 2.18
C GLU A 344 3.60 -24.52 1.88
N ALA A 345 3.94 -25.46 2.77
CA ALA A 345 3.57 -26.87 2.60
C ALA A 345 2.05 -27.12 2.59
N ALA A 346 1.30 -26.38 3.41
CA ALA A 346 -0.15 -26.55 3.55
C ALA A 346 -0.95 -25.83 2.46
N THR A 347 -0.44 -24.70 1.94
CA THR A 347 -1.24 -23.76 1.11
C THR A 347 -0.56 -23.33 -0.19
N GLY A 348 0.75 -23.54 -0.33
CA GLY A 348 1.57 -22.95 -1.38
C GLY A 348 1.85 -21.46 -1.22
N LEU A 349 1.32 -20.80 -0.19
CA LEU A 349 1.52 -19.37 0.03
C LEU A 349 2.93 -19.11 0.60
N ARG A 350 3.59 -18.09 0.06
CA ARG A 350 4.95 -17.67 0.45
C ARG A 350 4.95 -16.35 1.21
N PRO A 351 5.95 -16.09 2.07
CA PRO A 351 6.06 -14.83 2.79
C PRO A 351 6.06 -13.61 1.87
N ALA A 352 5.34 -12.57 2.27
CA ALA A 352 5.39 -11.22 1.72
C ALA A 352 6.29 -10.31 2.57
N ILE A 353 6.60 -9.11 2.06
CA ILE A 353 7.50 -8.16 2.76
C ILE A 353 7.02 -7.82 4.18
N ASP A 354 5.71 -7.75 4.41
CA ASP A 354 5.14 -7.43 5.72
C ASP A 354 5.50 -8.50 6.78
N PHE A 355 5.49 -9.78 6.39
CA PHE A 355 5.96 -10.86 7.24
C PHE A 355 7.46 -10.73 7.50
N ALA A 356 8.27 -10.51 6.46
CA ALA A 356 9.72 -10.39 6.63
C ALA A 356 10.11 -9.21 7.56
N LEU A 357 9.38 -8.08 7.50
CA LEU A 357 9.57 -6.95 8.41
C LEU A 357 9.18 -7.30 9.85
N ALA A 358 8.07 -8.00 10.06
CA ALA A 358 7.67 -8.47 11.39
C ALA A 358 8.68 -9.48 11.97
N VAL A 359 9.24 -10.37 11.14
CA VAL A 359 10.33 -11.27 11.54
C VAL A 359 11.58 -10.49 11.91
N LEU A 360 11.96 -9.46 11.15
CA LEU A 360 13.09 -8.58 11.47
C LEU A 360 12.89 -7.90 12.83
N GLU A 361 11.70 -7.33 13.08
CA GLU A 361 11.33 -6.68 14.34
C GLU A 361 11.51 -7.63 15.54
N ARG A 362 10.98 -8.85 15.45
CA ARG A 362 11.09 -9.85 16.53
C ARG A 362 12.50 -10.42 16.68
N THR A 363 13.22 -10.62 15.57
CA THR A 363 14.56 -11.21 15.58
C THR A 363 15.61 -10.29 16.21
N LEU A 364 15.51 -8.99 15.93
CA LEU A 364 16.41 -7.98 16.50
C LEU A 364 15.87 -7.36 17.80
N ALA A 365 14.72 -7.81 18.29
CA ALA A 365 14.04 -7.25 19.46
C ALA A 365 13.86 -5.72 19.37
N LEU A 366 13.44 -5.25 18.19
CA LEU A 366 13.17 -3.84 17.95
C LEU A 366 11.90 -3.40 18.72
N PRO A 367 11.71 -2.10 18.96
CA PRO A 367 10.50 -1.59 19.60
C PRO A 367 9.22 -1.94 18.82
N ASP A 368 8.11 -2.05 19.54
CA ASP A 368 6.80 -2.31 18.93
C ASP A 368 6.48 -1.29 17.83
N GLY A 369 6.11 -1.81 16.66
CA GLY A 369 5.80 -0.99 15.48
C GLY A 369 7.03 -0.58 14.66
N ALA A 370 8.21 -1.15 14.93
CA ALA A 370 9.40 -0.94 14.11
C ALA A 370 9.21 -1.45 12.67
N ALA A 371 8.50 -2.57 12.45
CA ALA A 371 8.16 -3.07 11.12
C ALA A 371 7.37 -2.04 10.32
N PHE A 372 6.33 -1.46 10.93
CA PHE A 372 5.54 -0.39 10.32
C PHE A 372 6.39 0.86 10.07
N THR A 373 7.24 1.24 11.03
CA THR A 373 8.14 2.39 10.89
C THR A 373 9.11 2.21 9.71
N LEU A 374 9.73 1.04 9.56
CA LEU A 374 10.60 0.73 8.42
C LEU A 374 9.83 0.78 7.09
N PHE A 375 8.62 0.23 7.06
CA PHE A 375 7.77 0.25 5.88
C PHE A 375 7.42 1.67 5.45
N ALA A 376 6.90 2.48 6.37
CA ALA A 376 6.46 3.85 6.12
C ALA A 376 7.63 4.79 5.81
N ALA A 377 8.75 4.68 6.54
CA ALA A 377 9.94 5.49 6.31
C ALA A 377 10.57 5.18 4.94
N GLY A 378 10.66 3.89 4.58
CA GLY A 378 11.08 3.48 3.23
C GLY A 378 10.15 4.07 2.17
N ARG A 379 8.84 3.82 2.30
CA ARG A 379 7.83 4.23 1.30
C ARG A 379 7.74 5.73 1.09
N THR A 380 8.15 6.53 2.07
CA THR A 380 8.24 7.99 1.94
C THR A 380 9.14 8.41 0.76
N ALA A 381 10.22 7.67 0.46
CA ALA A 381 11.06 7.96 -0.69
C ALA A 381 10.31 7.82 -2.02
N GLY A 382 9.58 6.72 -2.22
CA GLY A 382 8.74 6.47 -3.39
C GLY A 382 7.58 7.45 -3.51
N TRP A 383 6.86 7.72 -2.42
CA TRP A 383 5.78 8.70 -2.42
C TRP A 383 6.25 10.10 -2.83
N ILE A 384 7.41 10.55 -2.33
CA ILE A 384 7.99 11.82 -2.76
C ILE A 384 8.31 11.77 -4.26
N ALA A 385 8.88 10.67 -4.77
CA ALA A 385 9.16 10.51 -6.20
C ALA A 385 7.88 10.64 -7.04
N HIS A 386 6.80 9.97 -6.62
CA HIS A 386 5.51 9.99 -7.29
C HIS A 386 4.83 11.36 -7.23
N ALA A 387 4.95 12.09 -6.12
CA ALA A 387 4.47 13.47 -6.02
C ALA A 387 5.25 14.40 -6.97
N LEU A 388 6.59 14.28 -7.00
CA LEU A 388 7.44 15.03 -7.92
C LEU A 388 7.13 14.73 -9.39
N GLU A 389 6.89 13.46 -9.74
CA GLU A 389 6.46 13.06 -11.08
C GLU A 389 5.08 13.66 -11.42
N GLN A 390 4.15 13.69 -10.47
CA GLN A 390 2.84 14.30 -10.66
C GLN A 390 2.92 15.82 -10.86
N TYR A 391 3.77 16.52 -10.10
CA TYR A 391 3.97 17.96 -10.29
C TYR A 391 4.58 18.28 -11.66
N ALA A 392 5.49 17.45 -12.14
CA ALA A 392 6.07 17.60 -13.48
C ALA A 392 5.07 17.33 -14.60
N ASP A 393 4.14 16.38 -14.42
CA ASP A 393 3.03 16.14 -15.36
C ASP A 393 2.00 17.28 -15.34
N GLY A 394 1.76 17.89 -14.17
CA GLY A 394 0.92 19.08 -14.00
C GLY A 394 -0.58 18.89 -14.25
N LYS A 395 -1.02 17.65 -14.54
CA LYS A 395 -2.44 17.34 -14.80
C LYS A 395 -3.17 16.99 -13.51
N LEU A 396 -4.41 17.50 -13.38
CA LEU A 396 -5.32 17.15 -12.29
C LEU A 396 -5.88 15.73 -12.49
N ILE A 397 -5.80 14.89 -11.47
CA ILE A 397 -6.47 13.59 -11.45
C ILE A 397 -7.91 13.79 -11.00
N ARG A 398 -8.86 13.68 -11.96
CA ARG A 398 -10.29 13.90 -11.71
C ARG A 398 -11.15 12.85 -12.43
N PRO A 399 -11.26 11.63 -11.89
CA PRO A 399 -12.10 10.59 -12.48
C PRO A 399 -13.59 10.96 -12.43
N ARG A 400 -14.38 10.35 -13.31
CA ARG A 400 -15.85 10.46 -13.32
C ARG A 400 -16.45 9.20 -12.70
N ALA A 401 -17.45 9.39 -11.84
CA ALA A 401 -18.28 8.28 -11.37
C ALA A 401 -19.46 8.05 -12.31
N ARG A 402 -19.87 6.79 -12.46
CA ARG A 402 -21.17 6.43 -13.05
C ARG A 402 -22.24 6.52 -11.97
N TYR A 403 -23.23 7.39 -12.14
CA TYR A 403 -24.38 7.46 -11.23
C TYR A 403 -25.27 6.22 -11.41
N VAL A 404 -25.65 5.58 -10.31
CA VAL A 404 -26.52 4.38 -10.28
C VAL A 404 -27.67 4.51 -9.27
N GLY A 405 -27.95 5.73 -8.79
CA GLY A 405 -29.12 6.00 -7.96
C GLY A 405 -30.42 5.99 -8.78
N SER A 406 -31.56 5.95 -8.10
CA SER A 406 -32.87 6.05 -8.74
C SER A 406 -33.10 7.49 -9.23
N ASP A 407 -33.53 7.64 -10.48
CA ASP A 407 -34.01 8.92 -10.99
C ASP A 407 -35.28 9.33 -10.20
N ALA A 408 -35.41 10.63 -9.91
CA ALA A 408 -36.66 11.15 -9.35
C ALA A 408 -37.79 10.89 -10.36
N ALA A 409 -38.89 10.31 -9.90
CA ALA A 409 -40.09 10.19 -10.72
C ALA A 409 -40.53 11.59 -11.15
N ALA A 410 -40.51 11.85 -12.46
CA ALA A 410 -40.91 13.12 -13.05
C ALA A 410 -42.41 13.38 -12.93
#